data_AF-A0A955QMP5-F1
#
_entry.id   AF-A0A955QMP5-F1
#
_cell.length_a   1.000
_cell.length_b   1.000
_cell.length_c   1.000
_cell.angle_alpha   90.00
_cell.angle_beta   90.00
_cell.angle_gamma   90.00
#
_symmetry.space_group_name_H-M   'P 1'
#
loop_
_entity.id
_entity.type
_entity.pdbx_description
1 polymer ?
#
loop_
_entity_poly.entity_id
_entity_poly.type
_entity_poly.pdbx_seq_one_letter_code
_entity_poly.pdbx_strand_id
1 'polypeptide(L)'
;MALRKILPNLGEVFGSGMVAKNMGMERVEIQKEGRPETTRPKIWLRFLCMVIVVVSLLVSHRDGVWASDRLIVQNQLPPPPALSKSLQRTNRLLINAVMALLATFDEVGVLPEEGTSQANQIIHALIQMQSALVKSTNPDLRQFFSEVLSGKLGEGDEEIDRKIFEEGLTSVVVEALVTSPLQPDVWEQPGLVQGFQQFNVTESDWQMVKTVYWRAREAYVKKGLSIHEAYVAWRHQL
;
A
#
# COMPACT_ATOMS: atom_id res chain seq x y z
N MET A 1 4.98 -6.84 25.16
CA MET A 1 5.90 -7.76 25.89
C MET A 1 5.82 -9.19 25.34
N ALA A 2 5.96 -9.40 24.02
CA ALA A 2 5.87 -10.75 23.42
C ALA A 2 6.66 -10.91 22.11
N LEU A 3 7.80 -10.21 21.95
CA LEU A 3 8.70 -10.37 20.80
C LEU A 3 10.17 -10.15 21.21
N ARG A 4 10.56 -10.81 22.31
CA ARG A 4 11.96 -10.91 22.77
C ARG A 4 12.38 -12.33 23.15
N LYS A 5 11.62 -13.35 22.71
CA LYS A 5 11.78 -14.74 23.15
C LYS A 5 12.14 -15.75 22.05
N ILE A 6 12.50 -15.31 20.84
CA ILE A 6 12.92 -16.22 19.77
C ILE A 6 14.24 -15.72 19.16
N LEU A 7 15.33 -15.90 19.91
CA LEU A 7 16.66 -16.34 19.47
C LEU A 7 17.66 -16.18 20.63
N PRO A 8 18.15 -17.28 21.23
CA PRO A 8 19.26 -17.26 22.19
C PRO A 8 20.61 -17.45 21.49
N ASN A 9 21.66 -16.82 22.03
CA ASN A 9 23.09 -17.04 21.78
C ASN A 9 23.73 -16.61 20.44
N LEU A 10 24.33 -15.42 20.46
CA LEU A 10 25.74 -15.18 20.15
C LEU A 10 26.18 -14.05 21.10
N GLY A 11 26.83 -14.35 22.23
CA GLY A 11 28.29 -14.51 22.29
C GLY A 11 28.95 -13.12 22.30
N GLU A 12 28.98 -12.45 23.45
CA GLU A 12 30.25 -12.21 24.18
C GLU A 12 31.46 -11.99 23.27
N VAL A 13 31.74 -10.75 22.89
CA VAL A 13 33.12 -10.25 22.81
C VAL A 13 33.11 -8.75 23.18
N PHE A 14 33.93 -8.42 24.18
CA PHE A 14 34.26 -7.10 24.76
C PHE A 14 33.46 -6.62 25.98
N GLY A 15 33.97 -7.03 27.16
CA GLY A 15 34.11 -6.16 28.34
C GLY A 15 35.08 -5.01 28.06
N SER A 16 35.46 -4.11 28.98
CA SER A 16 35.38 -4.03 30.43
C SER A 16 35.86 -2.61 30.81
N GLY A 17 35.49 -2.11 31.99
CA GLY A 17 36.09 -0.93 32.64
C GLY A 17 35.06 0.14 33.03
N MET A 18 34.51 0.11 34.25
CA MET A 18 34.98 0.81 35.47
C MET A 18 34.80 2.35 35.40
N VAL A 19 34.42 3.13 36.42
CA VAL A 19 33.90 2.95 37.79
C VAL A 19 33.48 4.37 38.28
N ALA A 20 32.37 4.44 39.02
CA ALA A 20 31.95 5.40 40.06
C ALA A 20 32.05 6.93 39.89
N LYS A 21 30.96 7.64 40.24
CA LYS A 21 30.83 8.35 41.54
C LYS A 21 29.40 8.84 41.86
N ASN A 22 29.09 8.79 43.16
CA ASN A 22 27.85 9.14 43.86
C ASN A 22 27.39 10.61 43.74
N MET A 23 26.08 10.80 43.87
CA MET A 23 25.31 11.83 44.62
C MET A 23 23.89 11.80 44.02
N GLY A 24 22.75 11.67 44.71
CA GLY A 24 22.34 12.03 46.06
C GLY A 24 21.01 12.78 45.90
N MET A 25 19.94 12.32 46.60
CA MET A 25 18.57 12.90 46.61
C MET A 25 17.82 12.78 45.26
N GLU A 26 16.52 12.49 45.15
CA GLU A 26 15.38 12.78 46.02
C GLU A 26 14.27 11.76 45.73
N ARG A 27 13.50 11.41 46.77
CA ARG A 27 12.36 10.50 46.71
C ARG A 27 11.18 11.24 46.07
N VAL A 28 10.80 10.87 44.85
CA VAL A 28 9.51 11.25 44.25
C VAL A 28 8.67 9.99 44.09
N GLU A 29 7.67 9.88 44.94
CA GLU A 29 6.61 8.88 44.86
C GLU A 29 5.59 9.37 43.83
N ILE A 30 5.58 8.78 42.64
CA ILE A 30 4.47 8.93 41.67
C ILE A 30 3.78 7.59 41.53
N GLN A 31 2.56 7.56 42.04
CA GLN A 31 1.59 6.50 41.95
C GLN A 31 0.70 6.71 40.71
N LYS A 32 0.45 5.60 39.98
CA LYS A 32 -0.57 5.36 38.93
C LYS A 32 -0.41 6.10 37.60
N GLU A 33 -0.32 5.33 36.51
CA GLU A 33 -1.44 5.13 35.57
C GLU A 33 -1.05 4.01 34.58
N GLY A 34 -2.03 3.25 34.11
CA GLY A 34 -1.89 1.97 33.42
C GLY A 34 -0.98 1.97 32.19
N ARG A 35 -0.16 0.93 32.13
CA ARG A 35 0.54 0.46 30.93
C ARG A 35 -0.52 0.09 29.87
N PRO A 36 -0.63 0.79 28.72
CA PRO A 36 -1.42 0.26 27.62
C PRO A 36 -0.76 -1.03 27.13
N GLU A 37 -1.50 -2.11 27.23
CA GLU A 37 -1.15 -3.39 26.63
C GLU A 37 -0.97 -3.21 25.11
N THR A 38 0.29 -3.18 24.65
CA THR A 38 0.62 -3.39 23.25
C THR A 38 0.41 -4.88 22.94
N THR A 39 -0.85 -5.28 22.74
CA THR A 39 -1.22 -6.64 22.39
C THR A 39 -2.26 -6.64 21.29
N ARG A 40 -1.89 -6.36 20.02
CA ARG A 40 -2.72 -6.77 18.88
C ARG A 40 -1.94 -7.21 17.63
N PRO A 41 -1.20 -8.34 17.67
CA PRO A 41 -0.83 -9.03 16.44
C PRO A 41 -1.87 -10.12 16.11
N LYS A 42 -3.13 -9.78 15.79
CA LYS A 42 -4.15 -10.78 15.36
C LYS A 42 -5.25 -10.30 14.40
N ILE A 43 -5.41 -9.00 14.09
CA ILE A 43 -6.64 -8.50 13.42
C ILE A 43 -6.50 -8.39 11.89
N TRP A 44 -5.32 -8.03 11.40
CA TRP A 44 -5.02 -7.95 9.96
C TRP A 44 -5.08 -9.30 9.21
N LEU A 45 -5.07 -10.44 9.92
CA LEU A 45 -5.26 -11.76 9.32
C LEU A 45 -6.68 -11.96 8.77
N ARG A 46 -7.67 -11.23 9.30
CA ARG A 46 -9.06 -11.28 8.80
C ARG A 46 -9.24 -10.45 7.53
N PHE A 47 -8.55 -9.32 7.43
CA PHE A 47 -8.48 -8.52 6.21
C PHE A 47 -7.74 -9.25 5.08
N LEU A 48 -6.70 -10.03 5.40
CA LEU A 48 -6.03 -10.92 4.45
C LEU A 48 -7.04 -11.83 3.72
N CYS A 49 -7.94 -12.49 4.46
CA CYS A 49 -8.97 -13.34 3.86
C CYS A 49 -9.98 -12.55 3.02
N MET A 50 -10.41 -11.38 3.48
CA MET A 50 -11.40 -10.58 2.75
C MET A 50 -10.83 -10.01 1.44
N VAL A 51 -9.59 -9.50 1.47
CA VAL A 51 -8.90 -9.00 0.27
C VAL A 51 -8.65 -10.14 -0.72
N ILE A 52 -8.23 -11.32 -0.26
CA ILE A 52 -8.06 -12.49 -1.13
C ILE A 52 -9.39 -12.89 -1.78
N VAL A 53 -10.50 -12.91 -1.03
CA VAL A 53 -11.82 -13.28 -1.57
C VAL A 53 -12.33 -12.24 -2.56
N VAL A 54 -12.18 -10.94 -2.27
CA VAL A 54 -12.60 -9.86 -3.18
C VAL A 54 -11.75 -9.84 -4.45
N VAL A 55 -10.43 -9.98 -4.33
CA VAL A 55 -9.53 -10.08 -5.49
C VAL A 55 -9.87 -11.32 -6.32
N SER A 56 -10.18 -12.45 -5.69
CA SER A 56 -10.59 -13.67 -6.40
C SER A 56 -11.93 -13.48 -7.12
N LEU A 57 -12.91 -12.83 -6.49
CA LEU A 57 -14.21 -12.55 -7.10
C LEU A 57 -14.10 -11.55 -8.27
N LEU A 58 -13.24 -10.53 -8.15
CA LEU A 58 -13.00 -9.56 -9.23
C LEU A 58 -12.22 -10.16 -10.40
N VAL A 59 -11.33 -11.13 -10.14
CA VAL A 59 -10.67 -11.91 -11.20
C VAL A 59 -11.67 -12.85 -11.87
N SER A 60 -12.49 -13.57 -11.11
CA SER A 60 -13.46 -14.52 -11.67
C SER A 60 -14.64 -13.86 -12.41
N HIS A 61 -14.96 -12.59 -12.17
CA HIS A 61 -16.04 -11.92 -12.92
C HIS A 61 -15.63 -11.52 -14.34
N ARG A 62 -14.32 -11.45 -14.67
CA ARG A 62 -13.84 -10.84 -15.93
C ARG A 62 -13.47 -11.83 -17.04
N ASP A 63 -13.58 -13.14 -16.80
CA ASP A 63 -13.33 -14.18 -17.83
C ASP A 63 -14.52 -14.34 -18.82
N GLY A 64 -15.58 -13.55 -18.70
CA GLY A 64 -16.83 -13.74 -19.45
C GLY A 64 -16.95 -13.05 -20.82
N VAL A 65 -16.02 -12.19 -21.26
CA VAL A 65 -16.26 -11.35 -22.46
C VAL A 65 -15.01 -11.19 -23.34
N TRP A 66 -14.32 -12.28 -23.70
CA TRP A 66 -13.35 -12.30 -24.82
C TRP A 66 -13.27 -13.71 -25.45
N ALA A 67 -14.41 -14.27 -25.87
CA ALA A 67 -14.44 -15.57 -26.53
C ALA A 67 -15.45 -15.61 -27.68
N SER A 68 -15.14 -14.91 -28.77
CA SER A 68 -15.68 -15.19 -30.11
C SER A 68 -14.75 -14.56 -31.16
N ASP A 69 -13.65 -15.26 -31.48
CA ASP A 69 -13.00 -15.29 -32.82
C ASP A 69 -11.53 -15.77 -32.79
N ARG A 70 -11.25 -16.89 -32.11
CA ARG A 70 -10.11 -17.74 -32.47
C ARG A 70 -10.49 -19.22 -32.39
N LEU A 71 -11.15 -19.68 -33.45
CA LEU A 71 -11.06 -21.06 -33.90
C LEU A 71 -9.64 -21.32 -34.42
N ILE A 72 -8.67 -21.53 -33.51
CA ILE A 72 -7.46 -22.30 -33.80
C ILE A 72 -7.15 -23.15 -32.56
N VAL A 73 -7.51 -24.43 -32.68
CA VAL A 73 -6.84 -25.60 -32.09
C VAL A 73 -6.28 -25.42 -30.68
N GLN A 74 -7.08 -25.86 -29.70
CA GLN A 74 -6.59 -26.34 -28.41
C GLN A 74 -5.50 -27.40 -28.63
N ASN A 75 -4.24 -27.01 -28.45
CA ASN A 75 -3.23 -27.88 -27.84
C ASN A 75 -2.78 -27.17 -26.56
N GLN A 76 -3.32 -27.63 -25.44
CA GLN A 76 -2.93 -27.20 -24.10
C GLN A 76 -1.45 -27.52 -23.87
N LEU A 77 -0.57 -26.52 -24.02
CA LEU A 77 0.67 -26.50 -23.24
C LEU A 77 0.37 -25.80 -21.91
N PRO A 78 0.72 -26.40 -20.75
CA PRO A 78 0.73 -25.66 -19.51
C PRO A 78 1.66 -24.45 -19.68
N PRO A 79 1.30 -23.27 -19.13
CA PRO A 79 2.20 -22.11 -19.18
C PRO A 79 3.55 -22.51 -18.56
N PRO A 80 4.68 -22.12 -19.17
CA PRO A 80 5.99 -22.49 -18.66
C PRO A 80 6.11 -22.06 -17.18
N PRO A 81 6.66 -22.91 -16.30
CA PRO A 81 6.61 -22.74 -14.85
C PRO A 81 7.30 -21.47 -14.33
N ALA A 82 8.11 -20.79 -15.15
CA ALA A 82 8.72 -19.51 -14.84
C ALA A 82 7.71 -18.35 -14.89
N LEU A 83 6.76 -18.37 -15.83
CA LEU A 83 5.76 -17.32 -16.04
C LEU A 83 4.67 -17.33 -14.95
N SER A 84 4.29 -18.52 -14.47
CA SER A 84 3.32 -18.65 -13.37
C SER A 84 3.91 -18.18 -12.03
N LYS A 85 5.18 -18.45 -11.76
CA LYS A 85 5.88 -17.99 -10.55
C LYS A 85 6.11 -16.48 -10.55
N SER A 86 6.46 -15.87 -11.69
CA SER A 86 6.63 -14.42 -11.80
C SER A 86 5.29 -13.70 -11.61
N LEU A 87 4.21 -14.18 -12.25
CA LEU A 87 2.87 -13.61 -12.09
C LEU A 87 2.38 -13.69 -10.64
N GLN A 88 2.59 -14.83 -9.97
CA GLN A 88 2.25 -15.00 -8.55
C GLN A 88 3.04 -14.05 -7.65
N ARG A 89 4.34 -13.88 -7.91
CA ARG A 89 5.20 -12.94 -7.17
C ARG A 89 4.75 -11.50 -7.38
N THR A 90 4.49 -11.07 -8.60
CA THR A 90 3.98 -9.74 -8.90
C THR A 90 2.64 -9.51 -8.22
N ASN A 91 1.71 -10.46 -8.29
CA ASN A 91 0.41 -10.34 -7.62
C ASN A 91 0.55 -10.20 -6.09
N ARG A 92 1.46 -10.97 -5.46
CA ARG A 92 1.78 -10.81 -4.03
C ARG A 92 2.37 -9.43 -3.73
N LEU A 93 3.31 -8.95 -4.53
CA LEU A 93 3.89 -7.61 -4.36
C LEU A 93 2.83 -6.52 -4.49
N LEU A 94 1.90 -6.64 -5.42
CA LEU A 94 0.79 -5.71 -5.57
C LEU A 94 -0.13 -5.74 -4.34
N ILE A 95 -0.52 -6.92 -3.85
CA ILE A 95 -1.34 -7.04 -2.63
C ILE A 95 -0.63 -6.40 -1.44
N ASN A 96 0.66 -6.72 -1.24
CA ASN A 96 1.45 -6.17 -0.14
C ASN A 96 1.55 -4.64 -0.21
N ALA A 97 1.35 -4.00 -1.39
CA ALA A 97 1.56 -2.56 -1.55
C ALA A 97 0.35 -1.81 -1.01
N VAL A 98 -0.84 -2.27 -1.39
CA VAL A 98 -2.11 -1.80 -0.82
C VAL A 98 -2.16 -2.07 0.69
N MET A 99 -1.75 -3.27 1.13
CA MET A 99 -1.74 -3.61 2.56
C MET A 99 -0.78 -2.73 3.37
N ALA A 100 0.40 -2.41 2.83
CA ALA A 100 1.34 -1.50 3.47
C ALA A 100 0.76 -0.07 3.55
N LEU A 101 0.07 0.42 2.51
CA LEU A 101 -0.62 1.72 2.55
C LEU A 101 -1.70 1.74 3.65
N LEU A 102 -2.56 0.73 3.69
CA LEU A 102 -3.62 0.67 4.70
C LEU A 102 -3.03 0.61 6.11
N ALA A 103 -2.00 -0.21 6.34
CA ALA A 103 -1.33 -0.28 7.64
C ALA A 103 -0.67 1.07 8.04
N THR A 104 -0.09 1.78 7.06
CA THR A 104 0.46 3.13 7.27
C THR A 104 -0.62 4.14 7.67
N PHE A 105 -1.80 4.07 7.06
CA PHE A 105 -2.92 4.96 7.40
C PHE A 105 -3.56 4.60 8.76
N ASP A 106 -3.64 3.31 9.08
CA ASP A 106 -4.15 2.79 10.35
C ASP A 106 -3.26 3.18 11.54
N GLU A 107 -1.94 3.14 11.37
CA GLU A 107 -0.96 3.49 12.43
C GLU A 107 -1.17 4.89 13.02
N VAL A 108 -1.69 5.82 12.20
CA VAL A 108 -2.01 7.19 12.62
C VAL A 108 -3.51 7.43 12.83
N GLY A 109 -4.34 6.39 12.73
CA GLY A 109 -5.76 6.43 13.05
C GLY A 109 -6.60 7.30 12.11
N VAL A 110 -6.22 7.40 10.84
CA VAL A 110 -6.95 8.24 9.86
C VAL A 110 -7.93 7.46 8.99
N LEU A 111 -7.90 6.13 9.06
CA LEU A 111 -8.87 5.29 8.38
C LEU A 111 -10.25 5.43 9.03
N PRO A 112 -11.33 5.33 8.25
CA PRO A 112 -12.68 5.20 8.79
C PRO A 112 -12.79 3.97 9.70
N GLU A 113 -13.77 3.99 10.61
CA GLU A 113 -14.03 2.86 11.52
C GLU A 113 -14.28 1.57 10.73
N GLU A 114 -13.67 0.47 11.19
CA GLU A 114 -13.83 -0.85 10.57
C GLU A 114 -15.31 -1.26 10.51
N GLY A 115 -15.70 -1.92 9.41
CA GLY A 115 -17.08 -2.38 9.20
C GLY A 115 -18.04 -1.30 8.69
N THR A 116 -17.60 -0.05 8.56
CA THR A 116 -18.37 1.01 7.88
C THR A 116 -18.27 0.88 6.36
N SER A 117 -19.26 1.45 5.65
CA SER A 117 -19.20 1.57 4.19
C SER A 117 -17.98 2.35 3.71
N GLN A 118 -17.55 3.35 4.47
CA GLN A 118 -16.38 4.17 4.16
C GLN A 118 -15.06 3.38 4.26
N ALA A 119 -14.93 2.48 5.25
CA ALA A 119 -13.76 1.60 5.36
C ALA A 119 -13.67 0.63 4.16
N ASN A 120 -14.81 0.08 3.71
CA ASN A 120 -14.84 -0.73 2.50
C ASN A 120 -14.49 0.11 1.26
N GLN A 121 -15.00 1.34 1.18
CA GLN A 121 -14.73 2.23 0.05
C GLN A 121 -13.23 2.52 -0.10
N ILE A 122 -12.51 2.88 0.97
CA ILE A 122 -11.06 3.16 0.84
C ILE A 122 -10.26 1.93 0.42
N ILE A 123 -10.64 0.74 0.88
CA ILE A 123 -10.00 -0.53 0.46
C ILE A 123 -10.24 -0.75 -1.04
N HIS A 124 -11.48 -0.61 -1.51
CA HIS A 124 -11.81 -0.76 -2.93
C HIS A 124 -11.10 0.28 -3.79
N ALA A 125 -11.11 1.54 -3.37
CA ALA A 125 -10.45 2.65 -4.05
C ALA A 125 -8.96 2.36 -4.29
N LEU A 126 -8.23 1.91 -3.26
CA LEU A 126 -6.80 1.60 -3.40
C LEU A 126 -6.55 0.39 -4.31
N ILE A 127 -7.38 -0.66 -4.23
CA ILE A 127 -7.24 -1.85 -5.09
C ILE A 127 -7.52 -1.51 -6.56
N GLN A 128 -8.57 -0.73 -6.81
CA GLN A 128 -8.96 -0.30 -8.16
C GLN A 128 -7.95 0.67 -8.74
N MET A 129 -7.46 1.63 -7.95
CA MET A 129 -6.42 2.57 -8.35
C MET A 129 -5.11 1.85 -8.68
N GLN A 130 -4.71 0.86 -7.88
CA GLN A 130 -3.56 0.03 -8.23
C GLN A 130 -3.78 -0.77 -9.51
N SER A 131 -5.00 -1.28 -9.72
CA SER A 131 -5.33 -1.99 -10.95
C SER A 131 -5.27 -1.05 -12.16
N ALA A 132 -5.78 0.18 -12.04
CA ALA A 132 -5.69 1.20 -13.08
C ALA A 132 -4.23 1.55 -13.39
N LEU A 133 -3.42 1.77 -12.36
CA LEU A 133 -2.00 2.08 -12.49
C LEU A 133 -1.23 0.98 -13.23
N VAL A 134 -1.41 -0.28 -12.84
CA VAL A 134 -0.59 -1.40 -13.31
C VAL A 134 -1.12 -2.02 -14.62
N LYS A 135 -2.43 -1.96 -14.87
CA LYS A 135 -3.09 -2.74 -15.94
C LYS A 135 -3.74 -1.88 -17.02
N SER A 136 -3.80 -0.55 -16.87
CA SER A 136 -4.43 0.28 -17.88
C SER A 136 -3.70 0.19 -19.21
N THR A 137 -4.47 0.05 -20.29
CA THR A 137 -4.00 0.23 -21.66
C THR A 137 -4.60 1.49 -22.30
N ASN A 138 -5.35 2.29 -21.52
CA ASN A 138 -5.90 3.56 -21.98
C ASN A 138 -4.74 4.58 -22.14
N PRO A 139 -4.54 5.16 -23.34
CA PRO A 139 -3.39 6.01 -23.62
C PRO A 139 -3.38 7.29 -22.78
N ASP A 140 -4.53 7.95 -22.61
CA ASP A 140 -4.65 9.19 -21.82
C ASP A 140 -4.27 8.92 -20.36
N LEU A 141 -4.78 7.83 -19.79
CA LEU A 141 -4.49 7.46 -18.41
C LEU A 141 -3.03 7.05 -18.21
N ARG A 142 -2.42 6.39 -19.21
CA ARG A 142 -0.99 6.04 -19.19
C ARG A 142 -0.11 7.27 -19.28
N GLN A 143 -0.44 8.19 -20.17
CA GLN A 143 0.25 9.48 -20.28
C GLN A 143 0.15 10.27 -18.98
N PHE A 144 -1.06 10.36 -18.40
CA PHE A 144 -1.27 11.01 -17.10
C PHE A 144 -0.38 10.42 -16.00
N PHE A 145 -0.32 9.08 -15.86
CA PHE A 145 0.56 8.47 -14.87
C PHE A 145 2.03 8.75 -15.13
N SER A 146 2.47 8.71 -16.39
CA SER A 146 3.84 9.06 -16.76
C SER A 146 4.16 10.50 -16.37
N GLU A 147 3.35 11.47 -16.77
CA GLU A 147 3.57 12.89 -16.49
C GLU A 147 3.64 13.19 -14.99
N VAL A 148 2.69 12.63 -14.22
CA VAL A 148 2.63 12.81 -12.77
C VAL A 148 3.85 12.20 -12.06
N LEU A 149 4.27 11.01 -12.48
CA LEU A 149 5.37 10.30 -11.84
C LEU A 149 6.73 10.84 -12.29
N SER A 150 6.90 11.22 -13.55
CA SER A 150 8.10 11.91 -14.06
C SER A 150 8.34 13.21 -13.30
N GLY A 151 7.28 13.99 -13.06
CA GLY A 151 7.37 15.23 -12.30
C GLY A 151 7.81 15.03 -10.83
N LYS A 152 7.48 13.88 -10.23
CA LYS A 152 7.78 13.59 -8.82
C LYS A 152 9.09 12.83 -8.62
N LEU A 153 9.38 11.87 -9.49
CA LEU A 153 10.52 10.95 -9.38
C LEU A 153 11.74 11.45 -10.16
N GLY A 154 11.56 12.34 -11.15
CA GLY A 154 12.63 12.82 -12.01
C GLY A 154 13.17 11.76 -12.96
N GLU A 155 12.34 10.76 -13.28
CA GLU A 155 12.71 9.59 -14.07
C GLU A 155 12.08 9.62 -15.47
N GLY A 156 12.65 8.87 -16.41
CA GLY A 156 12.09 8.70 -17.75
C GLY A 156 10.95 7.69 -17.79
N ASP A 157 10.14 7.76 -18.84
CA ASP A 157 8.90 6.97 -18.98
C ASP A 157 9.12 5.44 -18.84
N GLU A 158 10.19 4.89 -19.43
CA GLU A 158 10.50 3.45 -19.32
C GLU A 158 10.80 2.99 -17.89
N GLU A 159 11.46 3.85 -17.09
CA GLU A 159 11.79 3.56 -15.70
C GLU A 159 10.53 3.59 -14.82
N ILE A 160 9.67 4.58 -15.07
CA ILE A 160 8.38 4.73 -14.38
C ILE A 160 7.50 3.52 -14.63
N ASP A 161 7.41 3.07 -15.89
CA ASP A 161 6.64 1.89 -16.26
C ASP A 161 7.13 0.63 -15.56
N ARG A 162 8.45 0.45 -15.50
CA ARG A 162 9.05 -0.67 -14.76
C ARG A 162 8.71 -0.60 -13.28
N LYS A 163 8.86 0.56 -12.64
CA LYS A 163 8.56 0.74 -11.22
C LYS A 163 7.09 0.55 -10.89
N ILE A 164 6.19 1.06 -11.72
CA ILE A 164 4.75 0.80 -11.59
C ILE A 164 4.50 -0.71 -11.57
N PHE A 165 5.11 -1.45 -12.51
CA PHE A 165 4.90 -2.89 -12.62
C PHE A 165 5.50 -3.68 -11.44
N GLU A 166 6.66 -3.26 -10.94
CA GLU A 166 7.40 -3.97 -9.88
C GLU A 166 6.90 -3.62 -8.47
N GLU A 167 6.57 -2.36 -8.23
CA GLU A 167 6.28 -1.83 -6.89
C GLU A 167 4.78 -1.55 -6.67
N GLY A 168 4.05 -1.22 -7.74
CA GLY A 168 2.62 -0.91 -7.67
C GLY A 168 2.32 0.43 -7.02
N LEU A 169 1.21 0.49 -6.27
CA LEU A 169 0.75 1.72 -5.62
C LEU A 169 1.53 1.94 -4.31
N THR A 170 2.65 2.64 -4.38
CA THR A 170 3.46 3.01 -3.21
C THR A 170 2.99 4.31 -2.55
N SER A 171 3.46 4.62 -1.34
CA SER A 171 3.17 5.91 -0.69
C SER A 171 3.68 7.12 -1.50
N VAL A 172 4.79 6.96 -2.22
CA VAL A 172 5.33 8.00 -3.11
C VAL A 172 4.45 8.16 -4.35
N VAL A 173 3.98 7.06 -4.94
CA VAL A 173 3.04 7.11 -6.08
C VAL A 173 1.73 7.75 -5.65
N VAL A 174 1.15 7.37 -4.51
CA VAL A 174 -0.07 8.02 -3.98
C VAL A 174 0.17 9.51 -3.77
N GLU A 175 1.30 9.91 -3.19
CA GLU A 175 1.64 11.33 -3.05
C GLU A 175 1.67 12.02 -4.41
N ALA A 176 2.36 11.46 -5.39
CA ALA A 176 2.45 12.05 -6.73
C ALA A 176 1.06 12.30 -7.32
N LEU A 177 0.20 11.28 -7.28
CA LEU A 177 -1.18 11.34 -7.77
C LEU A 177 -2.00 12.43 -7.06
N VAL A 178 -1.96 12.47 -5.73
CA VAL A 178 -2.83 13.35 -4.92
C VAL A 178 -2.24 14.72 -4.60
N THR A 179 -1.00 14.98 -5.03
CA THR A 179 -0.35 16.32 -4.97
C THR A 179 -0.06 16.93 -6.33
N SER A 180 -0.29 16.19 -7.43
CA SER A 180 -0.07 16.70 -8.78
C SER A 180 -0.87 17.96 -9.07
N PRO A 181 -0.27 18.98 -9.73
CA PRO A 181 -1.00 20.16 -10.20
C PRO A 181 -1.99 19.83 -11.32
N LEU A 182 -1.89 18.67 -11.97
CA LEU A 182 -2.82 18.21 -13.02
C LEU A 182 -4.15 17.69 -12.46
N GLN A 183 -4.27 17.58 -11.12
CA GLN A 183 -5.46 17.03 -10.46
C GLN A 183 -6.79 17.74 -10.74
N PRO A 184 -6.87 19.09 -10.77
CA PRO A 184 -8.12 19.79 -11.01
C PRO A 184 -8.81 19.32 -12.29
N ASP A 185 -8.03 18.86 -13.27
CA ASP A 185 -8.51 18.56 -14.61
C ASP A 185 -8.84 17.06 -14.81
N VAL A 186 -8.49 16.17 -13.85
CA VAL A 186 -8.61 14.71 -14.03
C VAL A 186 -10.04 14.28 -14.34
N TRP A 187 -11.01 14.84 -13.63
CA TRP A 187 -12.42 14.49 -13.77
C TRP A 187 -13.15 15.34 -14.82
N GLU A 188 -12.46 16.33 -15.38
CA GLU A 188 -12.96 17.18 -16.47
C GLU A 188 -12.51 16.66 -17.85
N GLN A 189 -11.49 15.81 -17.89
CA GLN A 189 -10.96 15.20 -19.12
C GLN A 189 -11.65 13.86 -19.44
N PRO A 190 -12.46 13.76 -20.52
CA PRO A 190 -13.23 12.56 -20.82
C PRO A 190 -12.38 11.29 -20.98
N GLY A 191 -11.18 11.41 -21.55
CA GLY A 191 -10.25 10.28 -21.74
C GLY A 191 -9.75 9.69 -20.42
N LEU A 192 -9.40 10.54 -19.46
CA LEU A 192 -9.00 10.14 -18.11
C LEU A 192 -10.17 9.54 -17.33
N VAL A 193 -11.33 10.18 -17.39
CA VAL A 193 -12.57 9.67 -16.76
C VAL A 193 -12.87 8.27 -17.27
N GLN A 194 -12.86 8.07 -18.58
CA GLN A 194 -13.08 6.75 -19.19
C GLN A 194 -12.02 5.75 -18.74
N GLY A 195 -10.75 6.15 -18.70
CA GLY A 195 -9.65 5.31 -18.23
C GLY A 195 -9.85 4.83 -16.80
N PHE A 196 -10.18 5.74 -15.87
CA PHE A 196 -10.43 5.39 -14.47
C PHE A 196 -11.69 4.52 -14.29
N GLN A 197 -12.76 4.83 -15.02
CA GLN A 197 -14.01 4.07 -14.96
C GLN A 197 -13.88 2.62 -15.47
N GLN A 198 -12.95 2.33 -16.39
CA GLN A 198 -12.65 0.94 -16.80
C GLN A 198 -12.17 0.06 -15.62
N PHE A 199 -11.70 0.69 -14.53
CA PHE A 199 -11.28 0.04 -13.30
C PHE A 199 -12.23 0.30 -12.13
N ASN A 200 -13.39 0.91 -12.39
CA ASN A 200 -14.39 1.32 -11.40
C ASN A 200 -13.90 2.38 -10.41
N VAL A 201 -12.85 3.14 -10.75
CA VAL A 201 -12.41 4.26 -9.91
C VAL A 201 -13.32 5.45 -10.19
N THR A 202 -13.99 5.94 -9.16
CA THR A 202 -14.84 7.13 -9.24
C THR A 202 -14.13 8.38 -8.68
N GLU A 203 -14.70 9.56 -8.94
CA GLU A 203 -14.23 10.79 -8.30
C GLU A 203 -14.33 10.71 -6.77
N SER A 204 -15.40 10.10 -6.24
CA SER A 204 -15.56 9.91 -4.79
C SER A 204 -14.42 9.08 -4.20
N ASP A 205 -14.00 8.01 -4.89
CA ASP A 205 -12.89 7.16 -4.47
C ASP A 205 -11.57 7.93 -4.46
N TRP A 206 -11.33 8.74 -5.50
CA TRP A 206 -10.17 9.62 -5.58
C TRP A 206 -10.13 10.63 -4.44
N GLN A 207 -11.25 11.32 -4.17
CA GLN A 207 -11.34 12.27 -3.07
C GLN A 207 -11.15 11.60 -1.71
N MET A 208 -11.63 10.37 -1.54
CA MET A 208 -11.42 9.59 -0.32
C MET A 208 -9.93 9.26 -0.12
N VAL A 209 -9.25 8.72 -1.14
CA VAL A 209 -7.80 8.42 -1.10
C VAL A 209 -7.00 9.69 -0.79
N LYS A 210 -7.30 10.79 -1.48
CA LYS A 210 -6.68 12.09 -1.24
C LYS A 210 -6.85 12.56 0.20
N THR A 211 -8.07 12.51 0.72
CA THR A 211 -8.40 12.95 2.09
C THR A 211 -7.65 12.11 3.13
N VAL A 212 -7.66 10.79 2.98
CA VAL A 212 -6.95 9.87 3.89
C VAL A 212 -5.44 10.12 3.84
N TYR A 213 -4.87 10.26 2.64
CA TYR A 213 -3.44 10.54 2.47
C TYR A 213 -3.02 11.84 3.15
N TRP A 214 -3.76 12.94 2.94
CA TRP A 214 -3.42 14.23 3.57
C TRP A 214 -3.52 14.18 5.08
N ARG A 215 -4.57 13.57 5.63
CA ARG A 215 -4.70 13.36 7.09
C ARG A 215 -3.54 12.53 7.64
N ALA A 216 -3.17 11.46 6.96
CA ALA A 216 -2.04 10.62 7.36
C ALA A 216 -0.73 11.44 7.36
N ARG A 217 -0.45 12.14 6.26
CA ARG A 217 0.75 12.97 6.11
C ARG A 217 0.85 14.01 7.21
N GLU A 218 -0.23 14.74 7.49
CA GLU A 218 -0.25 15.73 8.57
C GLU A 218 0.00 15.09 9.95
N ALA A 219 -0.59 13.92 10.21
CA ALA A 219 -0.40 13.21 11.47
C ALA A 219 1.06 12.72 11.64
N TYR A 220 1.69 12.20 10.59
CA TYR A 220 3.10 11.82 10.62
C TYR A 220 4.02 13.03 10.80
N VAL A 221 3.78 14.13 10.08
CA VAL A 221 4.55 15.39 10.23
C VAL A 221 4.45 15.93 11.67
N LYS A 222 3.26 15.92 12.29
CA LYS A 222 3.08 16.34 13.69
C LYS A 222 3.85 15.47 14.68
N LYS A 223 4.11 14.20 14.34
CA LYS A 223 4.91 13.26 15.13
C LYS A 223 6.42 13.33 14.80
N GLY A 224 6.84 14.17 13.86
CA GLY A 224 8.23 14.24 13.39
C GLY A 224 8.68 13.01 12.61
N LEU A 225 7.74 12.31 11.95
CA LEU A 225 7.96 11.07 11.22
C LEU A 225 7.66 11.24 9.73
N SER A 226 8.24 10.36 8.90
CA SER A 226 7.95 10.28 7.46
C SER A 226 6.90 9.20 7.18
N ILE A 227 5.83 9.59 6.47
CA ILE A 227 4.83 8.63 5.96
C ILE A 227 5.45 7.60 5.01
N HIS A 228 6.49 7.98 4.26
CA HIS A 228 7.15 7.08 3.32
C HIS A 228 8.02 6.04 4.03
N GLU A 229 8.72 6.44 5.09
CA GLU A 229 9.50 5.51 5.92
C GLU A 229 8.58 4.53 6.63
N ALA A 230 7.44 4.99 7.15
CA ALA A 230 6.42 4.12 7.75
C ALA A 230 5.87 3.10 6.72
N TYR A 231 5.56 3.56 5.50
CA TYR A 231 5.16 2.68 4.40
C TYR A 231 6.22 1.62 4.09
N VAL A 232 7.49 2.01 3.96
CA VAL A 232 8.59 1.07 3.71
C VAL A 232 8.73 0.06 4.85
N ALA A 233 8.60 0.51 6.10
CA ALA A 233 8.63 -0.37 7.27
C ALA A 233 7.50 -1.42 7.25
N TRP A 234 6.28 -1.03 6.87
CA TRP A 234 5.16 -1.97 6.69
C TRP A 234 5.38 -2.89 5.50
N ARG A 235 5.91 -2.37 4.39
CA ARG A 235 6.22 -3.12 3.18
C ARG A 235 7.19 -4.27 3.45
N HIS A 236 8.18 -4.08 4.32
CA HIS A 236 9.14 -5.12 4.70
C HIS A 236 8.57 -6.20 5.62
N GLN A 237 7.44 -5.93 6.29
CA GLN A 237 6.83 -6.87 7.24
C GLN A 237 5.84 -7.86 6.60
N LEU A 238 5.48 -7.67 5.32
CA LEU A 238 4.48 -8.44 4.56
C LEU A 238 5.13 -9.35 3.49
#